data_AF-A0A2G8I8E8-F1
#
_entry.id   AF-A0A2G8I8E8-F1
#
_cell.length_a   1.000
_cell.length_b   1.000
_cell.length_c   1.000
_cell.angle_alpha   90.00
_cell.angle_beta   90.00
_cell.angle_gamma   90.00
#
_symmetry.space_group_name_H-M   'P 1'
#
loop_
_entity.id
_entity.type
_entity.pdbx_description
1 polymer ?
#
loop_
_entity_poly.entity_id
_entity_poly.type
_entity_poly.pdbx_seq_one_letter_code
_entity_poly.pdbx_strand_id
1 'polypeptide(L)'
;MAEETKNTPQKSKRELFIERLKAKYPEDNFDEEEVVFGRIGEDYDDAESKLAEYKKHEDGLSSMFAADPRSAAYLNSWRNGADPAVELIRLFGDEVLEALNDPDKQEEIAEARKEYLDKVSKSEELENEYNQNLEASLETLAAFQEENGLSDDELDNVAEFIMTIITDGINGKISRETMDLALKAINHDSDIAAASHEAEVRGKNAKITEKLRKEGDGTAVMDGQNGSPERTKRRNSIFSIASMAK
;
A
#
# COMPACT_ATOMS: atom_id res chain seq x y z
N MET A 1 -13.38 66.75 -4.11
CA MET A 1 -13.54 65.30 -3.85
C MET A 1 -12.44 64.61 -4.62
N ALA A 2 -11.48 64.02 -3.93
CA ALA A 2 -10.40 63.26 -4.53
C ALA A 2 -10.86 61.80 -4.61
N GLU A 3 -10.89 61.24 -5.81
CA GLU A 3 -11.18 59.83 -6.05
C GLU A 3 -9.87 59.06 -5.89
N GLU A 4 -9.76 58.29 -4.80
CA GLU A 4 -8.68 57.32 -4.61
C GLU A 4 -8.84 56.17 -5.60
N THR A 5 -8.04 56.16 -6.67
CA THR A 5 -7.87 55.00 -7.53
C THR A 5 -7.12 53.90 -6.76
N LYS A 6 -7.85 52.87 -6.31
CA LYS A 6 -7.29 51.62 -5.79
C LYS A 6 -6.49 50.92 -6.90
N ASN A 7 -5.17 51.03 -6.84
CA ASN A 7 -4.27 50.28 -7.70
C ASN A 7 -4.14 48.85 -7.13
N THR A 8 -4.85 47.88 -7.69
CA THR A 8 -4.70 46.48 -7.32
C THR A 8 -3.38 45.96 -7.90
N PRO A 9 -2.46 45.39 -7.10
CA PRO A 9 -1.19 44.91 -7.61
C PRO A 9 -1.44 43.75 -8.60
N GLN A 10 -1.05 43.95 -9.86
CA GLN A 10 -1.13 42.91 -10.89
C GLN A 10 -0.08 41.84 -10.58
N LYS A 11 -0.53 40.59 -10.36
CA LYS A 11 0.36 39.47 -10.02
C LYS A 11 1.50 39.32 -11.04
N SER A 12 2.70 39.04 -10.54
CA SER A 12 3.86 38.82 -11.40
C SER A 12 3.75 37.50 -12.18
N LYS A 13 4.46 37.39 -13.31
CA LYS A 13 4.50 36.14 -14.11
C LYS A 13 4.99 34.94 -13.28
N ARG A 14 5.91 35.19 -12.34
CA ARG A 14 6.43 34.18 -11.40
C ARG A 14 5.33 33.71 -10.44
N GLU A 15 4.57 34.64 -9.86
CA GLU A 15 3.45 34.29 -8.96
C GLU A 15 2.38 33.46 -9.69
N LEU A 16 2.01 33.84 -10.90
CA LEU A 16 1.04 33.07 -11.71
C LEU A 16 1.53 31.67 -12.04
N PHE A 17 2.84 31.49 -12.23
CA PHE A 17 3.45 30.19 -12.50
C PHE A 17 3.47 29.31 -11.24
N ILE A 18 3.89 29.87 -10.10
CA ILE A 18 3.87 29.18 -8.81
C ILE A 18 2.44 28.80 -8.41
N GLU A 19 1.44 29.63 -8.70
CA GLU A 19 0.04 29.29 -8.48
C GLU A 19 -0.42 28.07 -9.28
N ARG A 20 0.06 27.90 -10.52
CA ARG A 20 -0.24 26.70 -11.31
C ARG A 20 0.44 25.45 -10.73
N LEU A 21 1.68 25.58 -10.27
CA LEU A 21 2.39 24.48 -9.61
C LEU A 21 1.70 24.09 -8.29
N LYS A 22 1.33 25.06 -7.45
CA LYS A 22 0.54 24.84 -6.22
C LYS A 22 -0.81 24.18 -6.52
N ALA A 23 -1.45 24.52 -7.63
CA ALA A 23 -2.70 23.88 -8.05
C ALA A 23 -2.51 22.44 -8.55
N LYS A 24 -1.41 22.15 -9.25
CA LYS A 24 -1.07 20.82 -9.77
C LYS A 24 -0.50 19.89 -8.70
N TYR A 25 0.21 20.47 -7.73
CA TYR A 25 0.95 19.79 -6.66
C TYR A 25 0.69 20.45 -5.29
N PRO A 26 -0.48 20.22 -4.68
CA PRO A 26 -0.88 20.93 -3.45
C PRO A 26 0.02 20.65 -2.23
N GLU A 27 0.72 19.52 -2.22
CA GLU A 27 1.54 19.04 -1.10
C GLU A 27 2.99 19.57 -1.12
N ASP A 28 3.41 20.22 -2.21
CA ASP A 28 4.79 20.66 -2.42
C ASP A 28 5.02 22.09 -1.88
N ASN A 29 6.16 22.31 -1.20
CA ASN A 29 6.54 23.63 -0.69
C ASN A 29 7.24 24.50 -1.76
N PHE A 30 6.45 25.20 -2.59
CA PHE A 30 6.99 26.08 -3.65
C PHE A 30 7.54 27.43 -3.17
N ASP A 31 7.65 27.65 -1.86
CA ASP A 31 8.38 28.81 -1.34
C ASP A 31 9.90 28.54 -1.38
N GLU A 32 10.32 27.27 -1.52
CA GLU A 32 11.70 26.84 -1.74
C GLU A 32 12.02 26.77 -3.24
N GLU A 33 13.08 27.46 -3.65
CA GLU A 33 13.48 27.54 -5.06
C GLU A 33 13.94 26.18 -5.64
N GLU A 34 14.55 25.33 -4.82
CA GLU A 34 14.94 23.96 -5.20
C GLU A 34 13.72 23.10 -5.55
N VAL A 35 12.64 23.19 -4.77
CA VAL A 35 11.39 22.46 -5.02
C VAL A 35 10.73 22.95 -6.33
N VAL A 36 10.77 24.26 -6.58
CA VAL A 36 10.28 24.83 -7.84
C VAL A 36 11.06 24.28 -9.03
N PHE A 37 12.39 24.30 -8.99
CA PHE A 37 13.20 23.81 -10.11
C PHE A 37 13.18 22.29 -10.27
N GLY A 38 13.18 21.53 -9.18
CA GLY A 38 13.05 20.07 -9.20
C GLY A 38 11.75 19.64 -9.88
N ARG A 39 10.62 20.27 -9.50
CA ARG A 39 9.32 19.90 -10.07
C ARG A 39 9.14 20.33 -11.52
N ILE A 40 9.78 21.42 -11.94
CA ILE A 40 9.87 21.80 -13.35
C ILE A 40 10.65 20.75 -14.16
N GLY A 41 11.78 20.27 -13.61
CA GLY A 41 12.58 19.23 -14.24
C GLY A 41 11.79 17.93 -14.41
N GLU A 42 11.15 17.47 -13.34
CA GLU A 42 10.33 16.26 -13.35
C GLU A 42 9.13 16.38 -14.32
N ASP A 43 8.44 17.53 -14.34
CA ASP A 43 7.36 17.80 -15.30
C ASP A 43 7.85 17.77 -16.74
N TYR A 44 9.06 18.29 -16.98
CA TYR A 44 9.68 18.31 -18.30
C TYR A 44 10.06 16.91 -18.74
N ASP A 45 10.72 16.14 -17.88
CA ASP A 45 11.14 14.76 -18.16
C ASP A 45 9.92 13.84 -18.37
N ASP A 46 8.86 13.98 -17.57
CA ASP A 46 7.59 13.25 -17.75
C ASP A 46 6.92 13.63 -19.07
N ALA A 47 6.89 14.92 -19.43
CA ALA A 47 6.35 15.37 -20.70
C ALA A 47 7.16 14.86 -21.89
N GLU A 48 8.49 14.84 -21.79
CA GLU A 48 9.38 14.31 -22.83
C GLU A 48 9.20 12.81 -22.99
N SER A 49 9.13 12.07 -21.88
CA SER A 49 8.88 10.62 -21.87
C SER A 49 7.54 10.29 -22.53
N LYS A 50 6.44 10.93 -22.10
CA LYS A 50 5.11 10.74 -22.69
C LYS A 50 5.09 11.12 -24.17
N LEU A 51 5.76 12.20 -24.55
CA LEU A 51 5.85 12.58 -25.96
C LEU A 51 6.61 11.54 -26.79
N ALA A 52 7.69 10.98 -26.25
CA ALA A 52 8.43 9.91 -26.91
C ALA A 52 7.57 8.65 -27.08
N GLU A 53 6.78 8.29 -26.06
CA GLU A 53 5.80 7.20 -26.14
C GLU A 53 4.73 7.47 -27.19
N TYR A 54 4.12 8.67 -27.20
CA TYR A 54 3.13 9.04 -28.20
C TYR A 54 3.69 8.97 -29.62
N LYS A 55 4.90 9.46 -29.84
CA LYS A 55 5.58 9.34 -31.14
C LYS A 55 5.80 7.89 -31.52
N LYS A 56 6.23 7.04 -30.59
CA LYS A 56 6.41 5.60 -30.83
C LYS A 56 5.08 4.93 -31.21
N HIS A 57 3.99 5.27 -30.54
CA HIS A 57 2.66 4.76 -30.88
C HIS A 57 2.17 5.27 -32.25
N GLU A 58 2.39 6.55 -32.54
CA GLU A 58 2.06 7.17 -33.82
C GLU A 58 2.85 6.52 -34.97
N ASP A 59 4.16 6.32 -34.80
CA ASP A 59 5.02 5.61 -35.76
C ASP A 59 4.55 4.17 -35.97
N GLY A 60 4.15 3.48 -34.89
CA GLY A 60 3.58 2.14 -34.97
C GLY A 60 2.27 2.09 -35.78
N LEU A 61 1.33 2.99 -35.51
CA LEU A 61 0.07 3.08 -36.25
C LEU A 61 0.30 3.51 -37.70
N SER A 62 1.18 4.49 -37.93
CA SER A 62 1.54 4.99 -39.25
C SER A 62 2.20 3.89 -40.11
N SER A 63 3.14 3.13 -39.54
CA SER A 63 3.76 2.01 -40.23
C SER A 63 2.78 0.88 -40.55
N MET A 64 1.83 0.59 -39.65
CA MET A 64 0.74 -0.36 -39.92
C MET A 64 -0.15 0.12 -41.09
N PHE A 65 -0.55 1.39 -41.10
CA PHE A 65 -1.35 1.96 -42.19
C PHE A 65 -0.58 2.04 -43.52
N ALA A 66 0.73 2.26 -43.47
CA ALA A 66 1.59 2.24 -44.64
C ALA A 66 1.78 0.82 -45.19
N ALA A 67 1.84 -0.19 -44.31
CA ALA A 67 1.96 -1.59 -44.71
C ALA A 67 0.71 -2.10 -45.42
N ASP A 68 -0.49 -1.76 -44.91
CA ASP A 68 -1.75 -2.05 -45.60
C ASP A 68 -2.81 -0.97 -45.30
N PRO A 69 -3.25 -0.16 -46.28
CA PRO A 69 -4.30 0.84 -46.09
C PRO A 69 -5.63 0.29 -45.56
N ARG A 70 -5.92 -1.00 -45.77
CA ARG A 70 -7.12 -1.68 -45.27
C ARG A 70 -7.16 -1.78 -43.74
N SER A 71 -6.00 -1.75 -43.08
CA SER A 71 -5.92 -1.77 -41.61
C SER A 71 -6.56 -0.54 -40.96
N ALA A 72 -6.51 0.64 -41.60
CA ALA A 72 -7.22 1.83 -41.14
C ALA A 72 -8.75 1.67 -41.24
N ALA A 73 -9.22 1.10 -42.36
CA ALA A 73 -10.64 0.81 -42.55
C ALA A 73 -11.13 -0.20 -41.50
N TYR A 74 -10.34 -1.25 -41.23
CA TYR A 74 -10.62 -2.26 -40.22
C TYR A 74 -10.79 -1.66 -38.82
N LEU A 75 -9.82 -0.87 -38.35
CA LEU A 75 -9.91 -0.23 -37.04
C LEU A 75 -11.08 0.74 -36.94
N ASN A 76 -11.38 1.48 -38.00
CA ASN A 76 -12.52 2.40 -38.01
C ASN A 76 -13.86 1.65 -37.96
N SER A 77 -14.02 0.58 -38.75
CA SER A 77 -15.21 -0.27 -38.69
C SER A 77 -15.41 -0.86 -37.30
N TRP A 78 -14.35 -1.41 -36.71
CA TRP A 78 -14.41 -1.99 -35.37
C TRP A 78 -14.76 -0.94 -34.30
N ARG A 79 -14.15 0.24 -34.36
CA ARG A 79 -14.49 1.38 -33.49
C ARG A 79 -15.97 1.77 -33.60
N ASN A 80 -16.57 1.62 -34.78
CA ASN A 80 -17.99 1.90 -35.03
C ASN A 80 -18.92 0.73 -34.67
N GLY A 81 -18.40 -0.31 -34.00
CA GLY A 81 -19.18 -1.43 -33.49
C GLY A 81 -19.40 -2.56 -34.50
N ALA A 82 -18.68 -2.58 -35.62
CA ALA A 82 -18.70 -3.72 -36.51
C ALA A 82 -17.98 -4.92 -35.88
N ASP A 83 -18.46 -6.13 -36.20
CA ASP A 83 -17.82 -7.36 -35.75
C ASP A 83 -16.43 -7.50 -36.41
N PRO A 84 -15.35 -7.65 -35.63
CA PRO A 84 -13.99 -7.70 -36.16
C PRO A 84 -13.75 -8.93 -37.06
N ALA A 85 -14.34 -10.08 -36.76
CA ALA A 85 -14.16 -11.27 -37.61
C ALA A 85 -14.86 -11.09 -38.96
N VAL A 86 -16.05 -10.51 -38.95
CA VAL A 86 -16.79 -10.19 -40.19
C VAL A 86 -16.06 -9.14 -41.01
N GLU A 87 -15.50 -8.10 -40.37
CA GLU A 87 -14.78 -7.04 -41.09
C GLU A 87 -13.43 -7.50 -41.65
N LEU A 88 -12.74 -8.45 -41.01
CA LEU A 88 -11.56 -9.10 -41.60
C LEU A 88 -11.93 -9.78 -42.93
N ILE A 89 -13.00 -10.58 -42.94
CA ILE A 89 -13.46 -11.25 -44.17
C ILE A 89 -13.94 -10.21 -45.19
N ARG A 90 -14.60 -9.13 -44.75
CA ARG A 90 -15.10 -8.09 -45.66
C ARG A 90 -14.00 -7.30 -46.36
N LEU A 91 -12.90 -6.99 -45.65
CA LEU A 91 -11.82 -6.15 -46.15
C LEU A 91 -10.73 -6.94 -46.87
N PHE A 92 -10.44 -8.15 -46.39
CA PHE A 92 -9.38 -9.01 -46.93
C PHE A 92 -9.91 -10.14 -47.81
N GLY A 93 -11.21 -10.46 -47.74
CA GLY A 93 -11.87 -11.41 -48.64
C GLY A 93 -11.33 -12.82 -48.50
N ASP A 94 -11.18 -13.49 -49.65
CA ASP A 94 -10.69 -14.86 -49.73
C ASP A 94 -9.25 -15.02 -49.25
N GLU A 95 -8.45 -13.93 -49.17
CA GLU A 95 -7.07 -13.98 -48.65
C GLU A 95 -7.00 -14.54 -47.23
N VAL A 96 -8.01 -14.26 -46.39
CA VAL A 96 -8.10 -14.80 -45.02
C VAL A 96 -8.38 -16.29 -45.05
N LEU A 97 -9.29 -16.73 -45.92
CA LEU A 97 -9.65 -18.13 -46.08
C LEU A 97 -8.52 -18.94 -46.71
N GLU A 98 -7.80 -18.35 -47.65
CA GLU A 98 -6.62 -18.93 -48.28
C GLU A 98 -5.48 -19.05 -47.27
N ALA A 99 -5.22 -18.02 -46.46
CA ALA A 99 -4.23 -18.09 -45.39
C ALA A 99 -4.55 -19.18 -44.36
N LEU A 100 -5.83 -19.41 -44.05
CA LEU A 100 -6.26 -20.50 -43.18
C LEU A 100 -6.04 -21.91 -43.78
N ASN A 101 -5.88 -22.02 -45.09
CA ASN A 101 -5.62 -23.29 -45.80
C ASN A 101 -4.19 -23.38 -46.36
N ASP A 102 -3.38 -22.34 -46.18
CA ASP A 102 -2.00 -22.26 -46.64
C ASP A 102 -1.10 -23.14 -45.75
N PRO A 103 -0.48 -24.22 -46.27
CA PRO A 103 0.41 -25.09 -45.51
C PRO A 103 1.57 -24.35 -44.84
N ASP A 104 2.07 -23.28 -45.47
CA ASP A 104 3.21 -22.51 -44.97
C ASP A 104 2.82 -21.60 -43.78
N LYS A 105 1.53 -21.30 -43.63
CA LYS A 105 0.99 -20.49 -42.51
C LYS A 105 0.35 -21.34 -41.42
N GLN A 106 0.16 -22.66 -41.63
CA GLN A 106 -0.45 -23.55 -40.63
C GLN A 106 0.34 -23.58 -39.33
N GLU A 107 1.67 -23.51 -39.39
CA GLU A 107 2.52 -23.52 -38.20
C GLU A 107 2.30 -22.26 -37.34
N GLU A 108 2.31 -21.08 -37.97
CA GLU A 108 2.03 -19.80 -37.30
C GLU A 108 0.61 -19.75 -36.71
N ILE A 109 -0.39 -20.25 -37.46
CA ILE A 109 -1.78 -20.32 -36.98
C ILE A 109 -1.92 -21.31 -35.81
N ALA A 110 -1.23 -22.45 -35.86
CA ALA A 110 -1.23 -23.43 -34.78
C ALA A 110 -0.57 -22.89 -33.52
N GLU A 111 0.54 -22.15 -33.65
CA GLU A 111 1.19 -21.47 -32.53
C GLU A 111 0.28 -20.41 -31.92
N ALA A 112 -0.32 -19.52 -32.72
CA ALA A 112 -1.27 -18.51 -32.23
C ALA A 112 -2.47 -19.15 -31.52
N ARG A 113 -2.98 -20.28 -32.03
CA ARG A 113 -4.07 -21.03 -31.39
C ARG A 113 -3.62 -21.65 -30.07
N LYS A 114 -2.40 -22.20 -30.00
CA LYS A 114 -1.84 -22.74 -28.77
C LYS A 114 -1.70 -21.66 -27.71
N GLU A 115 -1.14 -20.49 -28.05
CA GLU A 115 -1.04 -19.36 -27.12
C GLU A 115 -2.40 -18.91 -26.60
N TYR A 116 -3.41 -18.85 -27.48
CA TYR A 116 -4.78 -18.55 -27.07
C TYR A 116 -5.31 -19.60 -26.08
N LEU A 117 -5.14 -20.89 -26.40
CA LEU A 117 -5.60 -21.97 -25.52
C LEU A 117 -4.86 -21.95 -24.18
N ASP A 118 -3.55 -21.74 -24.16
CA ASP A 118 -2.74 -21.65 -22.92
C ASP A 118 -3.19 -20.45 -22.06
N LYS A 119 -3.53 -19.31 -22.68
CA LYS A 119 -4.04 -18.13 -21.96
C LYS A 119 -5.43 -18.38 -21.39
N VAL A 120 -6.32 -18.98 -22.17
CA VAL A 120 -7.69 -19.31 -21.73
C VAL A 120 -7.63 -20.35 -20.61
N SER A 121 -6.87 -21.43 -20.77
CA SER A 121 -6.75 -22.48 -19.76
C SER A 121 -6.17 -21.93 -18.47
N LYS A 122 -5.12 -21.10 -18.54
CA LYS A 122 -4.54 -20.47 -17.34
C LYS A 122 -5.51 -19.52 -16.65
N SER A 123 -6.33 -18.80 -17.42
CA SER A 123 -7.38 -17.94 -16.86
C SER A 123 -8.46 -18.77 -16.16
N GLU A 124 -8.94 -19.84 -16.79
CA GLU A 124 -9.94 -20.74 -16.22
C GLU A 124 -9.41 -21.50 -14.99
N GLU A 125 -8.14 -21.91 -15.00
CA GLU A 125 -7.46 -22.52 -13.85
C GLU A 125 -7.39 -21.54 -12.67
N LEU A 126 -6.95 -20.30 -12.89
CA LEU A 126 -6.89 -19.27 -11.85
C LEU A 126 -8.28 -18.91 -11.30
N GLU A 127 -9.30 -18.87 -12.16
CA GLU A 127 -10.68 -18.59 -11.74
C GLU A 127 -11.27 -19.76 -10.93
N ASN A 128 -11.03 -21.00 -11.36
CA ASN A 128 -11.45 -22.19 -10.61
C ASN A 128 -10.74 -22.28 -9.26
N GLU A 129 -9.42 -22.06 -9.22
CA GLU A 129 -8.64 -22.05 -7.98
C GLU A 129 -9.13 -20.94 -7.04
N TYR A 130 -9.38 -19.75 -7.57
CA TYR A 130 -9.97 -18.65 -6.80
C TYR A 130 -11.33 -19.02 -6.20
N ASN A 131 -12.23 -19.60 -6.99
CA ASN A 131 -13.56 -19.99 -6.52
C ASN A 131 -13.50 -21.10 -5.46
N GLN A 132 -12.64 -22.11 -5.65
CA GLN A 132 -12.41 -23.16 -4.65
C GLN A 132 -11.83 -22.59 -3.35
N ASN A 133 -10.86 -21.69 -3.45
CA ASN A 133 -10.27 -21.03 -2.29
C ASN A 133 -11.29 -20.13 -1.57
N LEU A 134 -12.17 -19.46 -2.31
CA LEU A 134 -13.25 -18.64 -1.73
C LEU A 134 -14.24 -19.51 -0.96
N GLU A 135 -14.70 -20.62 -1.55
CA GLU A 135 -15.62 -21.55 -0.88
C GLU A 135 -15.00 -22.12 0.40
N ALA A 136 -13.75 -22.58 0.34
CA ALA A 136 -13.01 -23.06 1.52
C ALA A 136 -12.79 -21.95 2.58
N SER A 137 -12.58 -20.71 2.14
CA SER A 137 -12.44 -19.56 3.06
C SER A 137 -13.76 -19.25 3.76
N LEU A 138 -14.90 -19.34 3.06
CA LEU A 138 -16.23 -19.15 3.65
C LEU A 138 -16.54 -20.23 4.70
N GLU A 139 -16.19 -21.48 4.43
CA GLU A 139 -16.32 -22.57 5.41
C GLU A 139 -15.45 -22.33 6.65
N THR A 140 -14.21 -21.87 6.44
CA THR A 140 -13.28 -21.53 7.53
C THR A 140 -13.80 -20.38 8.39
N LEU A 141 -14.38 -19.35 7.77
CA LEU A 141 -14.99 -18.21 8.48
C LEU A 141 -16.19 -18.66 9.32
N ALA A 142 -17.05 -19.52 8.77
CA ALA A 142 -18.19 -20.06 9.50
C ALA A 142 -17.76 -20.87 10.74
N ALA A 143 -16.75 -21.73 10.59
CA ALA A 143 -16.18 -22.48 11.71
C ALA A 143 -15.54 -21.55 12.77
N PHE A 144 -14.79 -20.53 12.33
CA PHE A 144 -14.18 -19.56 13.22
C PHE A 144 -15.22 -18.74 14.01
N GLN A 145 -16.32 -18.38 13.36
CA GLN A 145 -17.44 -17.69 14.00
C GLN A 145 -18.07 -18.56 15.10
N GLU A 146 -18.33 -19.84 14.81
CA GLU A 146 -18.93 -20.79 15.77
C GLU A 146 -17.99 -21.06 16.95
N GLU A 147 -16.70 -21.33 16.70
CA GLU A 147 -15.72 -21.65 17.74
C GLU A 147 -15.49 -20.50 18.73
N ASN A 148 -15.53 -19.25 18.25
CA ASN A 148 -15.26 -18.08 19.06
C ASN A 148 -16.54 -17.37 19.55
N GLY A 149 -17.72 -17.87 19.15
CA GLY A 149 -19.02 -17.30 19.52
C GLY A 149 -19.19 -15.85 19.05
N LEU A 150 -18.64 -15.52 17.88
CA LEU A 150 -18.64 -14.16 17.34
C LEU A 150 -20.01 -13.80 16.76
N SER A 151 -20.44 -12.56 16.99
CA SER A 151 -21.57 -11.99 16.25
C SER A 151 -21.19 -11.72 14.78
N ASP A 152 -22.20 -11.62 13.92
CA ASP A 152 -22.01 -11.29 12.50
C ASP A 152 -21.23 -9.96 12.35
N ASP A 153 -21.55 -8.95 13.15
CA ASP A 153 -20.86 -7.65 13.15
C ASP A 153 -19.37 -7.78 13.53
N GLU A 154 -19.01 -8.67 14.46
CA GLU A 154 -17.61 -8.91 14.84
C GLU A 154 -16.84 -9.64 13.73
N LEU A 155 -17.49 -10.60 13.06
CA LEU A 155 -16.90 -11.30 11.93
C LEU A 155 -16.67 -10.37 10.74
N ASP A 156 -17.62 -9.47 10.46
CA ASP A 156 -17.51 -8.47 9.40
C ASP A 156 -16.32 -7.53 9.64
N ASN A 157 -16.12 -7.07 10.88
CA ASN A 157 -14.95 -6.25 11.23
C ASN A 157 -13.62 -7.00 11.00
N VAL A 158 -13.57 -8.30 11.32
CA VAL A 158 -12.37 -9.13 11.07
C VAL A 158 -12.15 -9.30 9.57
N ALA A 159 -13.21 -9.56 8.80
CA ALA A 159 -13.14 -9.71 7.35
C ALA A 159 -12.69 -8.42 6.65
N GLU A 160 -13.23 -7.26 7.05
CA GLU A 160 -12.82 -5.95 6.54
C GLU A 160 -11.34 -5.66 6.83
N PHE A 161 -10.89 -6.01 8.03
CA PHE A 161 -9.49 -5.86 8.42
C PHE A 161 -8.56 -6.72 7.56
N ILE A 162 -8.90 -8.00 7.34
CA ILE A 162 -8.14 -8.91 6.47
C ILE A 162 -8.12 -8.37 5.03
N MET A 163 -9.26 -7.91 4.51
CA MET A 163 -9.33 -7.33 3.16
C MET A 163 -8.47 -6.09 3.00
N THR A 164 -8.37 -5.27 4.03
CA THR A 164 -7.48 -4.10 4.03
C THR A 164 -6.02 -4.54 3.91
N ILE A 165 -5.59 -5.57 4.65
CA ILE A 165 -4.22 -6.10 4.56
C ILE A 165 -3.95 -6.69 3.16
N ILE A 166 -4.89 -7.46 2.62
CA ILE A 166 -4.75 -8.05 1.27
C ILE A 166 -4.63 -6.93 0.23
N THR A 167 -5.50 -5.92 0.30
CA THR A 167 -5.50 -4.79 -0.64
C THR A 167 -4.22 -3.98 -0.55
N ASP A 168 -3.74 -3.66 0.65
CA ASP A 168 -2.46 -2.99 0.85
C ASP A 168 -1.30 -3.85 0.30
N GLY A 169 -1.32 -5.17 0.53
CA GLY A 169 -0.34 -6.12 0.00
C GLY A 169 -0.30 -6.20 -1.53
N ILE A 170 -1.46 -6.26 -2.19
CA ILE A 170 -1.58 -6.22 -3.67
C ILE A 170 -0.98 -4.92 -4.22
N ASN A 171 -1.14 -3.81 -3.49
CA ASN A 171 -0.58 -2.51 -3.85
C ASN A 171 0.87 -2.30 -3.39
N GLY A 172 1.52 -3.32 -2.79
CA GLY A 172 2.90 -3.24 -2.30
C GLY A 172 3.09 -2.33 -1.07
N LYS A 173 2.02 -2.03 -0.35
CA LYS A 173 2.02 -1.18 0.85
C LYS A 173 2.04 -2.06 2.10
N ILE A 174 3.00 -1.83 2.98
CA ILE A 174 3.04 -2.45 4.32
C ILE A 174 2.97 -1.31 5.33
N SER A 175 1.82 -1.16 5.98
CA SER A 175 1.59 -0.09 6.96
C SER A 175 2.31 -0.39 8.28
N ARG A 176 2.61 0.67 9.04
CA ARG A 176 3.20 0.53 10.39
C ARG A 176 2.23 -0.21 11.31
N GLU A 177 0.94 0.05 11.16
CA GLU A 177 -0.14 -0.58 11.90
C GLU A 177 -0.13 -2.10 11.72
N THR A 178 0.05 -2.59 10.48
CA THR A 178 0.17 -4.03 10.20
C THR A 178 1.45 -4.62 10.80
N MET A 179 2.57 -3.91 10.76
CA MET A 179 3.81 -4.34 11.41
C MET A 179 3.68 -4.43 12.94
N ASP A 180 3.06 -3.43 13.57
CA ASP A 180 2.83 -3.40 15.01
C ASP A 180 1.88 -4.51 15.46
N LEU A 181 0.83 -4.79 14.66
CA LEU A 181 -0.06 -5.92 14.92
C LEU A 181 0.69 -7.25 14.82
N ALA A 182 1.50 -7.44 13.77
CA ALA A 182 2.30 -8.66 13.60
C ALA A 182 3.26 -8.87 14.78
N LEU A 183 3.92 -7.80 15.25
CA LEU A 183 4.80 -7.86 16.42
C LEU A 183 4.05 -8.29 17.70
N LYS A 184 2.84 -7.75 17.92
CA LYS A 184 1.99 -8.14 19.06
C LYS A 184 1.52 -9.59 18.93
N ALA A 185 1.14 -10.03 17.75
CA ALA A 185 0.72 -11.41 17.50
C ALA A 185 1.85 -12.41 17.78
N ILE A 186 3.08 -12.10 17.36
CA ILE A 186 4.26 -12.95 17.59
C ILE A 186 4.61 -13.08 19.09
N ASN A 187 4.48 -11.99 19.85
CA ASN A 187 4.86 -11.96 21.27
C ASN A 187 3.70 -12.28 22.24
N HIS A 188 2.50 -12.55 21.73
CA HIS A 188 1.28 -12.66 22.52
C HIS A 188 1.44 -13.60 23.74
N ASP A 189 1.89 -14.83 23.50
CA ASP A 189 1.98 -15.84 24.57
C ASP A 189 3.09 -15.54 25.58
N SER A 190 4.23 -14.98 25.13
CA SER A 190 5.32 -14.59 26.03
C SER A 190 4.93 -13.40 26.90
N ASP A 191 4.21 -12.43 26.33
CA ASP A 191 3.78 -11.23 27.04
C ASP A 191 2.73 -11.59 28.09
N ILE A 192 1.80 -12.50 27.78
CA ILE A 192 0.83 -13.02 28.76
C ILE A 192 1.51 -13.80 29.87
N ALA A 193 2.46 -14.68 29.55
CA ALA A 193 3.18 -15.47 30.55
C ALA A 193 4.00 -14.56 31.50
N ALA A 194 4.69 -13.57 30.94
CA ALA A 194 5.45 -12.59 31.71
C ALA A 194 4.53 -11.75 32.60
N ALA A 195 3.41 -11.24 32.07
CA ALA A 195 2.44 -10.47 32.82
C ALA A 195 1.79 -11.27 33.97
N SER A 196 1.49 -12.55 33.73
CA SER A 196 0.95 -13.46 34.75
C SER A 196 1.95 -13.70 35.88
N HIS A 197 3.22 -13.97 35.53
CA HIS A 197 4.28 -14.15 36.52
C HIS A 197 4.53 -12.87 37.34
N GLU A 198 4.57 -11.71 36.67
CA GLU A 198 4.73 -10.43 37.35
C GLU A 198 3.53 -10.08 38.23
N ALA A 199 2.30 -10.42 37.80
CA ALA A 199 1.10 -10.28 38.62
C ALA A 199 1.14 -11.20 39.86
N GLU A 200 1.60 -12.44 39.72
CA GLU A 200 1.75 -13.38 40.84
C GLU A 200 2.77 -12.87 41.86
N VAL A 201 3.94 -12.40 41.39
CA VAL A 201 4.98 -11.84 42.25
C VAL A 201 4.48 -10.58 42.97
N ARG A 202 3.80 -9.67 42.26
CA ARG A 202 3.17 -8.48 42.87
C ARG A 202 2.11 -8.87 43.89
N GLY A 203 1.26 -9.86 43.61
CA GLY A 203 0.25 -10.36 44.54
C GLY A 203 0.85 -10.96 45.81
N LYS A 204 1.93 -11.73 45.68
CA LYS A 204 2.69 -12.28 46.83
C LYS A 204 3.32 -11.16 47.66
N ASN A 205 3.96 -10.18 47.03
CA ASN A 205 4.57 -9.03 47.72
C ASN A 205 3.54 -8.14 48.42
N ALA A 206 2.37 -7.92 47.81
CA ALA A 206 1.23 -7.21 48.42
C ALA A 206 0.70 -7.97 49.65
N LYS A 207 0.60 -9.30 49.59
CA LYS A 207 0.16 -10.12 50.73
C LYS A 207 1.18 -10.13 51.88
N ILE A 208 2.48 -10.13 51.56
CA ILE A 208 3.56 -10.05 52.55
C ILE A 208 3.55 -8.67 53.24
N THR A 209 3.42 -7.58 52.48
CA THR A 209 3.32 -6.22 53.04
C THR A 209 2.06 -6.03 53.88
N GLU A 210 0.90 -6.57 53.47
CA GLU A 210 -0.32 -6.60 54.29
C GLU A 210 -0.13 -7.37 55.61
N LYS A 211 0.56 -8.52 55.58
CA LYS A 211 0.88 -9.29 56.80
C LYS A 211 1.83 -8.54 57.71
N LEU A 212 2.92 -7.99 57.20
CA LEU A 212 3.88 -7.16 57.97
C LEU A 212 3.23 -5.89 58.54
N ARG A 213 2.19 -5.35 57.88
CA ARG A 213 1.41 -4.21 58.42
C ARG A 213 0.47 -4.62 59.56
N LYS A 214 -0.07 -5.84 59.53
CA LYS A 214 -0.96 -6.38 60.59
C LYS A 214 -0.17 -6.94 61.77
N GLU A 215 0.98 -7.56 61.51
CA GLU A 215 2.00 -7.92 62.49
C GLU A 215 2.92 -6.70 62.70
N GLY A 216 2.39 -5.62 63.29
CA GLY A 216 3.24 -4.51 63.72
C GLY A 216 4.38 -5.05 64.59
N ASP A 217 5.61 -4.56 64.37
CA ASP A 217 6.86 -5.16 64.86
C ASP A 217 7.05 -5.21 66.38
N GLY A 218 6.02 -4.91 67.17
CA GLY A 218 6.06 -4.95 68.62
C GLY A 218 7.02 -3.94 69.25
N THR A 219 7.61 -3.03 68.48
CA THR A 219 8.48 -1.98 69.02
C THR A 219 7.72 -0.68 69.17
N ALA A 220 7.80 -0.12 70.39
CA ALA A 220 7.21 1.17 70.70
C ALA A 220 7.84 2.26 69.81
N VAL A 221 7.01 3.17 69.30
CA VAL A 221 7.49 4.42 68.69
C VAL A 221 8.17 5.24 69.79
N MET A 222 9.49 5.09 69.92
CA MET A 222 10.28 5.96 70.78
C MET A 222 10.55 7.27 70.05
N ASP A 223 9.85 8.30 70.50
CA ASP A 223 10.26 9.70 70.35
C ASP A 223 11.63 9.87 71.03
N GLY A 224 12.66 10.22 70.25
CA GLY A 224 14.05 10.10 70.69
C GLY A 224 15.03 10.80 69.77
N GLN A 225 15.22 12.09 70.05
CA GLN A 225 16.17 13.03 69.47
C GLN A 225 17.60 12.48 69.23
N ASN A 226 18.13 12.91 68.08
CA ASN A 226 19.53 13.31 67.80
C ASN A 226 20.50 12.26 67.20
N GLY A 227 20.87 12.51 65.94
CA GLY A 227 21.97 11.82 65.24
C GLY A 227 22.02 12.27 63.78
N SER A 228 22.74 13.36 63.50
CA SER A 228 22.90 13.97 62.17
C SER A 228 23.26 12.96 61.06
N PRO A 229 22.70 13.09 59.84
CA PRO A 229 23.07 12.19 58.74
C PRO A 229 24.46 12.54 58.20
N GLU A 230 25.37 11.59 58.37
CA GLU A 230 26.66 11.52 57.69
C GLU A 230 26.44 11.44 56.17
N ARG A 231 27.15 12.28 55.41
CA ARG A 231 27.01 12.39 53.94
C ARG A 231 27.18 11.02 53.27
N THR A 232 26.12 10.53 52.65
CA THR A 232 26.17 9.40 51.69
C THR A 232 27.14 9.72 50.55
N LYS A 233 28.30 9.04 50.53
CA LYS A 233 29.15 8.94 49.34
C LYS A 233 28.32 8.32 48.21
N ARG A 234 28.01 9.11 47.18
CA ARG A 234 27.41 8.62 45.93
C ARG A 234 28.33 7.55 45.35
N ARG A 235 27.85 6.31 45.26
CA ARG A 235 28.46 5.30 44.38
C ARG A 235 28.13 5.72 42.95
N ASN A 236 29.18 6.04 42.19
CA ASN A 236 29.08 6.40 40.78
C ASN A 236 28.40 5.27 40.00
N SER A 237 27.27 5.58 39.36
CA SER A 237 26.54 4.70 38.44
C SER A 237 27.33 4.56 37.13
N ILE A 238 27.21 3.42 36.43
CA ILE A 238 27.85 3.14 35.14
C ILE A 238 27.64 4.26 34.10
N PHE A 239 26.53 4.99 34.19
CA PHE A 239 26.25 6.14 33.31
C PHE A 239 27.13 7.38 33.57
N SER A 240 27.81 7.46 34.72
CA SER A 240 28.79 8.52 35.02
C SER A 240 30.21 8.23 34.51
N ILE A 241 30.48 6.99 34.08
CA ILE A 241 31.76 6.61 33.45
C ILE A 241 31.71 6.85 31.94
N ALA A 242 30.53 6.74 31.31
CA ALA A 242 30.35 6.98 29.88
C ALA A 242 30.37 8.46 29.47
N SER A 243 30.13 9.40 30.39
CA SER A 243 30.18 10.85 30.11
C SER A 243 31.56 11.49 30.28
N MET A 244 32.59 10.71 30.63
CA MET A 244 33.99 11.17 30.72
C MET A 244 34.88 10.64 29.57
N ALA A 245 34.30 9.92 28.60
CA ALA A 245 35.00 9.41 27.43
C ALA A 245 34.56 10.15 26.14
N LYS A 246 34.60 11.49 26.18
CA LYS A 246 34.52 12.32 24.99
C LYS A 246 35.57 13.43 25.06
#